data_AF-A0A7X2Z0A7-F1
#
_entry.id   AF-A0A7X2Z0A7-F1
#
_cell.length_a   1.000
_cell.length_b   1.000
_cell.length_c   1.000
_cell.angle_alpha   90.00
_cell.angle_beta   90.00
_cell.angle_gamma   90.00
#
_symmetry.space_group_name_H-M   'P 1'
#
loop_
_entity.id
_entity.type
_entity.pdbx_description
1 polymer ?
#
loop_
_entity_poly.entity_id
_entity_poly.type
_entity_poly.pdbx_seq_one_letter_code
_entity_poly.pdbx_strand_id
1 'polypeptide(L)' 'MDMRRIVLELIEKVLESQNSLNPDENLVDQGLDSIKTIQFIVQLEEKIGITIADDDLLMENFDRIEKIISLIDKNLVK' A
#
# COMPACT_ATOMS: atom_id res chain seq x y z
N MET A 1 14.36 -5.55 7.38
CA MET A 1 12.89 -5.63 7.48
C MET A 1 12.36 -5.90 6.09
N ASP A 2 11.47 -6.89 5.92
CA ASP A 2 10.84 -7.13 4.62
C ASP A 2 9.77 -6.08 4.33
N MET A 3 9.98 -5.26 3.31
CA MET A 3 9.05 -4.21 2.88
C MET A 3 7.67 -4.79 2.54
N ARG A 4 7.68 -5.91 1.80
CA ARG A 4 6.47 -6.66 1.44
C ARG A 4 5.60 -6.99 2.65
N ARG A 5 6.23 -7.41 3.76
CA ARG A 5 5.52 -7.76 4.99
C ARG A 5 4.85 -6.55 5.61
N ILE A 6 5.53 -5.40 5.64
CA ILE A 6 4.97 -4.14 6.17
C ILE A 6 3.76 -3.71 5.35
N VAL A 7 3.85 -3.75 4.02
CA VAL A 7 2.75 -3.40 3.12
C VAL A 7 1.55 -4.32 3.36
N LEU A 8 1.75 -5.64 3.41
CA LEU A 8 0.68 -6.60 3.65
C LEU A 8 0.00 -6.36 5.00
N GLU A 9 0.76 -6.21 6.08
CA GLU A 9 0.22 -5.92 7.42
C GLU A 9 -0.66 -4.66 7.45
N LEU A 10 -0.23 -3.60 6.77
CA LEU A 10 -0.97 -2.34 6.73
C LEU A 10 -2.25 -2.44 5.90
N ILE A 11 -2.20 -3.14 4.76
CA ILE A 11 -3.38 -3.32 3.91
C ILE A 11 -4.39 -4.24 4.59
N GLU A 12 -3.97 -5.34 5.21
CA GLU A 12 -4.87 -6.22 5.98
C GLU A 12 -5.59 -5.43 7.09
N LYS A 13 -4.86 -4.54 7.78
CA LYS A 13 -5.43 -3.68 8.82
C LYS A 13 -6.47 -2.70 8.27
N VAL A 14 -6.20 -2.07 7.13
CA VAL A 14 -7.12 -1.10 6.50
C VAL A 14 -8.34 -1.76 5.87
N LEU A 15 -8.18 -2.98 5.33
CA LEU A 15 -9.29 -3.75 4.78
C LEU A 15 -10.16 -4.40 5.85
N GLU A 16 -9.73 -4.38 7.12
CA GLU A 16 -10.34 -5.13 8.22
C GLU A 16 -10.51 -6.63 7.87
N SER A 17 -9.66 -7.15 6.99
CA SER A 17 -9.75 -8.51 6.48
C SER A 17 -9.28 -9.48 7.55
N GLN A 18 -10.11 -10.49 7.84
CA GLN A 18 -9.74 -11.62 8.71
C GLN A 18 -8.98 -12.72 7.94
N ASN A 19 -8.91 -12.61 6.61
CA ASN A 19 -8.25 -13.57 5.73
C ASN A 19 -6.94 -13.00 5.19
N SER A 20 -5.96 -13.88 5.01
CA SER A 20 -4.69 -13.56 4.36
C SER A 20 -4.93 -13.07 2.93
N LEU A 21 -4.39 -11.91 2.59
CA LEU A 21 -4.48 -11.37 1.25
C LEU A 21 -3.65 -12.19 0.26
N ASN A 22 -4.22 -12.45 -0.92
CA ASN A 22 -3.45 -12.98 -2.03
C ASN A 22 -2.67 -11.84 -2.70
N PRO A 23 -1.33 -11.82 -2.65
CA PRO A 23 -0.55 -10.71 -3.20
C PRO A 23 -0.59 -10.61 -4.73
N ASP A 24 -1.04 -11.66 -5.42
CA ASP A 24 -1.16 -11.68 -6.89
C ASP A 24 -2.52 -11.16 -7.38
N GLU A 25 -3.48 -10.97 -6.48
CA GLU A 25 -4.80 -10.43 -6.78
C GLU A 25 -4.81 -8.90 -6.80
N ASN A 26 -5.81 -8.34 -7.47
CA ASN A 26 -6.05 -6.91 -7.48
C ASN A 26 -6.66 -6.51 -6.11
N LEU A 27 -6.01 -5.57 -5.43
CA LEU A 27 -6.41 -5.09 -4.12
C LEU A 27 -7.75 -4.34 -4.15
N VAL A 28 -8.08 -3.73 -5.29
CA VAL A 28 -9.39 -3.09 -5.50
C VAL A 28 -10.51 -4.12 -5.44
N ASP A 29 -10.29 -5.29 -6.03
CA ASP A 29 -11.25 -6.40 -5.99
C ASP A 29 -11.37 -6.99 -4.57
N GLN A 30 -10.32 -6.84 -3.74
CA GLN A 30 -10.32 -7.20 -2.30
C GLN A 30 -10.98 -6.13 -1.42
N GLY A 31 -11.48 -5.04 -2.00
CA GLY A 31 -12.18 -3.98 -1.28
C GLY A 31 -11.30 -2.79 -0.89
N LEU A 32 -10.12 -2.64 -1.50
CA LEU A 32 -9.33 -1.41 -1.40
C LEU A 32 -9.98 -0.31 -2.26
N ASP A 33 -10.55 0.68 -1.59
CA ASP A 33 -11.14 1.86 -2.24
C ASP A 33 -10.26 3.11 -2.06
N SER A 34 -10.69 4.24 -2.59
CA SER A 34 -9.94 5.50 -2.50
C SER A 34 -9.71 5.96 -1.05
N ILE A 35 -10.69 5.80 -0.16
CA ILE A 35 -10.58 6.23 1.24
C ILE A 35 -9.56 5.36 1.97
N LYS A 36 -9.67 4.04 1.81
CA LYS A 36 -8.75 3.06 2.36
C LYS A 36 -7.34 3.23 1.81
N THR A 37 -7.21 3.55 0.52
CA THR A 37 -5.91 3.86 -0.09
C THR A 37 -5.24 5.05 0.60
N ILE A 38 -5.96 6.14 0.84
CA ILE A 38 -5.42 7.30 1.56
C ILE A 38 -5.04 6.93 3.02
N GLN A 39 -5.87 6.17 3.72
CA GLN A 39 -5.56 5.69 5.08
C GLN A 39 -4.32 4.79 5.13
N PHE A 40 -4.14 3.94 4.12
CA PHE A 40 -2.97 3.10 3.96
C PHE A 40 -1.71 3.95 3.73
N ILE A 41 -1.79 4.93 2.83
CA ILE A 41 -0.68 5.84 2.51
C ILE A 41 -0.21 6.59 3.74
N VAL A 42 -1.13 7.22 4.50
CA VAL A 42 -0.77 7.95 5.72
C VAL A 42 -0.07 7.04 6.74
N GLN A 43 -0.60 5.84 6.97
CA GLN A 43 0.02 4.87 7.89
C GLN A 43 1.38 4.38 7.39
N LEU A 44 1.55 4.24 6.08
CA LEU A 44 2.81 3.85 5.47
C LEU A 44 3.86 4.94 5.67
N GLU A 45 3.55 6.19 5.33
CA GLU A 45 4.42 7.35 5.53
C GLU A 45 4.86 7.48 6.99
N GLU A 46 3.93 7.36 7.94
CA GLU A 46 4.23 7.38 9.38
C GLU A 46 5.13 6.21 9.82
N LYS A 47 4.92 5.00 9.27
CA LYS A 47 5.62 3.79 9.71
C LYS A 47 7.05 3.70 9.19
N ILE A 48 7.33 4.20 7.98
CA ILE A 48 8.67 4.11 7.35
C ILE A 48 9.34 5.46 7.11
N GLY A 49 8.68 6.59 7.39
CA GLY A 49 9.25 7.93 7.31
C GLY A 49 9.46 8.43 5.88
N ILE A 50 8.59 8.04 4.94
CA ILE A 50 8.61 8.53 3.55
C ILE A 50 7.50 9.56 3.32
N THR A 51 7.55 10.24 2.19
CA THR A 51 6.44 11.05 1.68
C THR A 51 6.19 10.67 0.23
N ILE A 52 4.95 10.31 -0.10
CA ILE A 52 4.52 10.00 -1.45
C ILE A 52 3.99 11.28 -2.09
N ALA A 53 4.46 11.60 -3.30
CA ALA A 53 4.02 12.79 -4.01
C ALA A 53 2.55 12.67 -4.42
N ASP A 54 1.81 13.79 -4.42
CA ASP A 54 0.39 13.82 -4.78
C ASP A 54 0.11 13.20 -6.16
N ASP A 55 1.00 13.42 -7.13
CA ASP A 55 0.92 12.86 -8.49
C ASP A 55 1.02 11.32 -8.51
N ASP A 56 1.65 10.73 -7.49
CA ASP A 56 1.83 9.29 -7.33
C ASP A 56 0.64 8.65 -6.58
N LEU A 57 -0.32 9.42 -6.04
CA LEU A 57 -1.49 8.95 -5.27
C LEU A 57 -2.63 8.37 -6.14
N LEU A 58 -2.34 8.04 -7.39
CA LEU A 58 -3.32 7.45 -8.31
C LEU A 58 -3.63 6.00 -7.94
N MET A 59 -4.91 5.63 -7.89
CA MET A 59 -5.37 4.28 -7.50
C MET A 59 -4.68 3.16 -8.30
N GLU A 60 -4.33 3.42 -9.56
CA GLU A 60 -3.60 2.49 -10.44
C GLU A 60 -2.21 2.11 -9.91
N ASN A 61 -1.62 2.92 -9.03
CA ASN A 61 -0.34 2.62 -8.37
C ASN A 61 -0.52 1.73 -7.12
N PHE A 62 -1.75 1.57 -6.64
CA PHE A 62 -2.07 0.85 -5.39
C PHE A 62 -2.95 -0.40 -5.62
N ASP A 63 -3.24 -0.75 -6.87
CA ASP A 63 -4.07 -1.92 -7.21
C ASP A 63 -3.35 -3.26 -6.99
N ARG A 64 -2.02 -3.27 -6.83
CA ARG A 64 -1.18 -4.46 -6.66
C ARG A 64 -0.04 -4.22 -5.69
N ILE A 65 0.28 -5.24 -4.89
CA ILE A 65 1.36 -5.20 -3.90
C ILE A 65 2.71 -4.82 -4.54
N GLU A 66 3.03 -5.41 -5.71
CA GLU A 66 4.30 -5.13 -6.40
C GLU A 66 4.44 -3.66 -6.85
N LYS A 67 3.34 -3.02 -7.25
CA LYS A 67 3.36 -1.59 -7.63
C LYS A 67 3.60 -0.71 -6.41
N ILE A 68 2.98 -1.03 -5.29
CA ILE A 68 3.17 -0.32 -4.02
C ILE A 68 4.62 -0.44 -3.56
N ILE A 69 5.21 -1.65 -3.62
CA ILE A 69 6.62 -1.86 -3.26
C ILE A 69 7.52 -1.04 -4.18
N SER A 70 7.28 -1.07 -5.50
CA SER A 70 8.05 -0.29 -6.47
C SER A 70 7.94 1.22 -6.21
N LEU A 71 6.76 1.69 -5.80
CA LEU A 71 6.51 3.08 -5.43
C LEU A 71 7.31 3.48 -4.18
N ILE A 72 7.35 2.61 -3.17
CA ILE A 72 8.11 2.84 -1.94
C ILE A 72 9.61 2.89 -2.25
N ASP A 73 10.14 1.92 -3.00
CA ASP A 73 11.56 1.87 -3.36
C ASP A 73 11.99 3.13 -4.13
N LYS A 74 11.15 3.66 -5.02
CA LYS A 74 11.38 4.94 -5.72
C LYS A 74 11.53 6.13 -4.75
N ASN A 75 10.85 6.10 -3.61
CA ASN A 75 10.86 7.18 -2.62
C ASN A 75 11.92 7.00 -1.52
N LEU A 76 12.45 5.79 -1.31
CA LEU A 76 13.55 5.52 -0.37
C LEU A 76 14.95 5.85 -0.90
N VAL A 77 15.10 5.93 -2.23
CA VAL A 77 16.40 6.17 -2.90
C VAL A 77 16.67 7.68 -3.10
N LYS A 78 15.81 8.56 -2.59
CA LYS A 78 16.02 10.01 -2.54
C LYS A 78 16.51 10.45 -1.17
#